data_AF-A0A3C0ZN46-F1
#
_entry.id   AF-A0A3C0ZN46-F1
#
_cell.length_a   1.000
_cell.length_b   1.000
_cell.length_c   1.000
_cell.angle_alpha   90.00
_cell.angle_beta   90.00
_cell.angle_gamma   90.00
#
_symmetry.space_group_name_H-M   'P 1'
#
loop_
_entity.id
_entity.type
_entity.pdbx_description
1 polymer ?
#
loop_
_entity_poly.entity_id
_entity_poly.type
_entity_poly.pdbx_seq_one_letter_code
_entity_poly.pdbx_strand_id
1 'polypeptide(L)' 'MKTIRSQIRMTMALGALSVIALVSSHLALTDIAHGETDVSLEWVILRASALVILMFVASTFVTLTRVLKLSA' A
#
# COMPACT_ATOMS: atom_id res chain seq x y z
N MET A 1 19.98 -15.71 3.89
CA MET A 1 19.39 -14.84 4.95
C MET A 1 19.40 -13.33 4.63
N LYS A 2 20.47 -12.76 4.03
CA LYS A 2 20.55 -11.30 3.74
C LYS A 2 19.40 -10.79 2.86
N THR A 3 19.01 -11.56 1.84
CA THR A 3 17.93 -11.22 0.89
C THR A 3 16.56 -11.10 1.57
N ILE A 4 16.30 -11.92 2.59
CA ILE A 4 15.00 -11.94 3.28
C ILE A 4 14.88 -10.79 4.26
N ARG A 5 15.97 -10.47 4.98
CA ARG A 5 16.01 -9.26 5.80
C ARG A 5 15.82 -7.99 4.97
N SER A 6 16.23 -7.99 3.71
CA SER A 6 15.95 -6.89 2.77
C SER A 6 14.48 -6.88 2.33
N GLN A 7 13.90 -8.04 2.00
CA GLN A 7 12.48 -8.15 1.65
C GLN A 7 11.53 -7.78 2.79
N ILE A 8 11.85 -8.16 4.03
CA ILE A 8 11.10 -7.76 5.21
C ILE A 8 11.16 -6.24 5.38
N ARG A 9 12.35 -5.63 5.28
CA ARG A 9 12.50 -4.16 5.34
C ARG A 9 11.71 -3.44 4.24
N MET A 10 11.75 -3.95 3.01
CA MET A 10 10.98 -3.41 1.90
C MET A 10 9.47 -3.54 2.14
N THR A 11 9.01 -4.70 2.64
CA THR A 11 7.59 -4.92 2.96
C THR A 11 7.13 -4.03 4.12
N MET A 12 7.98 -3.79 5.12
CA MET A 12 7.70 -2.84 6.19
C MET A 12 7.59 -1.40 5.68
N ALA A 13 8.49 -0.98 4.78
CA ALA A 13 8.42 0.34 4.15
C ALA A 13 7.13 0.49 3.33
N LEU A 14 6.77 -0.53 2.54
CA LEU A 14 5.48 -0.59 1.83
C LEU A 14 4.28 -0.57 2.79
N GLY A 15 4.41 -1.16 3.98
CA GLY A 15 3.39 -1.09 5.02
C GLY A 15 3.21 0.31 5.60
N ALA A 16 4.30 1.04 5.83
CA ALA A 16 4.19 2.46 6.23
C ALA A 16 3.56 3.31 5.12
N LEU A 17 3.96 3.07 3.86
CA LEU A 17 3.38 3.75 2.70
C LEU A 17 1.89 3.41 2.52
N SER A 18 1.45 2.18 2.80
CA SER A 18 0.04 1.79 2.69
C SER A 18 -0.84 2.47 3.74
N VAL A 19 -0.32 2.71 4.95
CA VAL A 19 -1.03 3.52 5.96
C VAL A 19 -1.22 4.96 5.48
N ILE A 20 -0.18 5.58 4.92
CA ILE A 20 -0.28 6.94 4.36
C ILE A 20 -1.28 6.95 3.21
N ALA A 21 -1.20 5.98 2.30
CA ALA A 21 -2.11 5.83 1.17
C ALA A 21 -3.58 5.68 1.62
N LEU A 22 -3.85 4.96 2.72
CA LEU A 22 -5.19 4.83 3.28
C LEU A 22 -5.73 6.16 3.81
N VAL A 23 -4.90 6.91 4.55
CA VAL A 23 -5.29 8.23 5.06
C VAL A 23 -5.55 9.19 3.89
N SER A 24 -4.67 9.22 2.90
CA SER A 24 -4.86 10.04 1.70
C SER A 24 -6.11 9.63 0.90
N SER A 25 -6.40 8.34 0.81
CA SER A 25 -7.63 7.85 0.18
C SER A 25 -8.87 8.31 0.95
N HIS A 26 -8.82 8.31 2.28
CA HIS A 26 -9.94 8.79 3.10
C HIS A 26 -10.22 10.27 2.84
N LEU A 27 -9.18 11.12 2.80
CA LEU A 27 -9.30 12.54 2.50
C LEU A 27 -9.83 12.79 1.07
N ALA A 28 -9.29 12.08 0.08
CA ALA A 28 -9.77 12.18 -1.30
C ALA A 28 -11.24 11.73 -1.43
N LEU A 29 -11.65 10.68 -0.72
CA LEU A 29 -13.04 10.23 -0.71
C LEU A 29 -13.96 11.23 -0.02
N THR A 30 -13.51 11.90 1.05
CA THR A 30 -14.32 12.95 1.68
C THR A 30 -14.52 14.12 0.75
N ASP A 31 -13.50 14.57 0.01
CA ASP A 31 -13.63 15.68 -0.92
C ASP A 31 -14.57 15.34 -2.09
N ILE A 32 -14.46 14.11 -2.63
CA ILE A 32 -15.42 13.59 -3.62
C ILE A 32 -16.85 13.58 -3.05
N ALA A 33 -17.03 13.18 -1.79
CA ALA A 33 -18.34 13.12 -1.17
C ALA A 33 -18.98 14.49 -0.92
N HIS A 34 -18.18 15.55 -0.72
CA HIS A 34 -18.66 16.92 -0.62
C HIS A 34 -19.14 17.50 -1.97
N GLY A 35 -18.92 16.79 -3.08
CA GLY A 35 -19.46 17.14 -4.40
C GLY A 35 -18.74 18.31 -5.06
N GLU A 36 -17.43 18.46 -4.80
CA GLU A 36 -16.63 19.47 -5.50
C GLU A 36 -16.66 19.28 -7.02
N THR A 37 -16.60 20.39 -7.76
CA THR A 37 -16.77 20.41 -9.23
C THR A 37 -15.60 19.77 -9.98
N ASP A 38 -14.38 19.83 -9.44
CA ASP A 38 -13.21 19.21 -10.03
C ASP A 38 -12.60 18.24 -9.01
N VAL A 39 -12.85 16.95 -9.22
CA VAL A 39 -12.34 15.86 -8.37
C VAL A 39 -11.24 15.05 -9.06
N SER A 40 -10.60 15.62 -10.08
CA SER A 40 -9.65 14.89 -10.92
C SER A 40 -8.40 14.45 -10.16
N LEU A 41 -7.92 15.28 -9.22
CA LEU A 41 -6.76 15.00 -8.38
C LEU A 41 -7.05 13.86 -7.39
N GLU A 42 -8.22 13.88 -6.78
CA GLU A 42 -8.73 12.95 -5.78
C GLU A 42 -8.80 11.54 -6.37
N TRP A 43 -9.28 11.42 -7.62
CA TRP A 43 -9.26 10.16 -8.36
C TRP A 43 -7.85 9.66 -8.68
N VAL A 44 -6.89 10.55 -8.96
CA VAL A 44 -5.48 10.18 -9.13
C VAL A 44 -4.91 9.67 -7.81
N ILE A 45 -5.18 10.35 -6.69
CA ILE A 45 -4.76 9.94 -5.35
C ILE A 45 -5.34 8.57 -5.00
N LEU A 46 -6.62 8.32 -5.30
CA LEU A 46 -7.26 7.02 -5.09
C LEU A 46 -6.57 5.90 -5.89
N ARG A 47 -6.30 6.14 -7.17
CA ARG A 47 -5.62 5.15 -8.04
C ARG A 47 -4.19 4.86 -7.57
N ALA A 48 -3.44 5.91 -7.22
CA ALA A 48 -2.09 5.77 -6.69
C ALA A 48 -2.10 4.99 -5.37
N SER A 49 -3.03 5.30 -4.48
CA SER A 49 -3.18 4.63 -3.19
C SER A 49 -3.55 3.16 -3.34
N ALA A 50 -4.49 2.85 -4.24
CA ALA A 50 -4.85 1.48 -4.57
C ALA A 50 -3.66 0.66 -5.08
N LEU A 51 -2.81 1.26 -5.92
CA LEU A 51 -1.60 0.61 -6.43
C LEU A 51 -0.58 0.34 -5.32
N VAL A 52 -0.35 1.30 -4.41
CA VAL A 52 0.55 1.10 -3.25
C VAL A 52 0.05 -0.03 -2.36
N ILE A 53 -1.25 -0.06 -2.06
CA ILE A 53 -1.87 -1.11 -1.24
C ILE A 53 -1.73 -2.48 -1.93
N LEU A 54 -2.00 -2.56 -3.23
CA LEU A 54 -1.86 -3.80 -4.00
C LEU A 54 -0.41 -4.33 -3.97
N MET A 55 0.58 -3.45 -4.16
CA MET A 55 2.00 -3.81 -4.08
C MET A 55 2.37 -4.30 -2.68
N PHE A 56 1.87 -3.64 -1.63
CA PHE A 56 2.09 -4.08 -0.25
C PHE A 56 1.49 -5.47 0.02
N VAL A 57 0.25 -5.71 -0.40
CA VAL A 57 -0.42 -7.00 -0.24
C VAL A 57 0.33 -8.12 -0.97
N ALA A 58 0.70 -7.90 -2.24
CA ALA A 58 1.49 -8.86 -3.01
C ALA A 58 2.85 -9.14 -2.34
N SER A 59 3.56 -8.09 -1.90
CA SER A 59 4.85 -8.23 -1.20
C SER A 59 4.72 -9.00 0.11
N THR A 60 3.60 -8.81 0.83
CA THR A 60 3.31 -9.52 2.08
C THR A 60 3.15 -11.01 1.83
N PHE A 61 2.33 -11.42 0.85
CA PHE A 61 2.17 -12.84 0.51
C PHE A 61 3.48 -13.50 0.08
N VAL A 62 4.29 -12.82 -0.75
CA VAL A 62 5.60 -13.32 -1.18
C VAL A 62 6.54 -13.46 0.02
N THR A 63 6.58 -12.48 0.91
CA THR A 63 7.46 -12.50 2.09
C THR A 63 7.03 -13.60 3.06
N LEU A 64 5.74 -13.73 3.36
CA LEU A 64 5.22 -14.77 4.24
C LEU A 64 5.49 -16.18 3.69
N THR A 65 5.26 -16.40 2.40
CA THR A 65 5.53 -17.70 1.75
C THR A 65 7.01 -18.07 1.83
N ARG A 66 7.91 -17.08 1.67
CA ARG A 66 9.35 -17.31 1.80
C ARG A 66 9.76 -17.61 3.24
N VAL A 67 9.20 -16.89 4.21
CA VAL A 67 9.45 -17.14 5.64
C VAL A 67 8.96 -18.52 6.04
N LEU A 68 7.75 -18.92 5.65
CA LEU A 68 7.20 -20.25 5.91
C LEU A 68 8.08 -21.38 5.37
N LYS A 69 8.58 -21.25 4.12
CA LYS A 69 9.48 -22.24 3.50
C LYS A 69 10.85 -22.38 4.20
N LEU A 70 11.23 -21.45 5.06
CA LEU A 70 12.48 -21.51 5.81
C LEU A 70 12.29 -21.98 7.25
N SER A 71 11.07 -21.90 7.73
CA SER A 71 10.67 -22.39 9.05
C SER A 71 10.21 -23.85 9.00
N ALA A 72 9.89 -24.39 7.82
CA ALA A 72 9.65 -25.80 7.54
C ALA A 72 10.96 -26.52 7.16
#